data_AF-A0A2N8MDB6-F1
#
_entry.id   AF-A0A2N8MDB6-F1
#
_cell.length_a   1.000
_cell.length_b   1.000
_cell.length_c   1.000
_cell.angle_alpha   90.00
_cell.angle_beta   90.00
_cell.angle_gamma   90.00
#
_symmetry.space_group_name_H-M   'P 1'
#
loop_
_entity.id
_entity.type
_entity.pdbx_description
1 polymer ?
#
loop_
_entity_poly.entity_id
_entity_poly.type
_entity_poly.pdbx_seq_one_letter_code
_entity_poly.pdbx_strand_id
1 'polypeptide(L)'
;MLHQAVVFATLIVADLPYAEIASGQDVREEAMRKSSGLAETASARAKVLLAYSGALALSAATWGAPLVTMYALRYHDAVGPNAKAAPNTIWRMEDISTPELSQTAGYVSPNVNTLYGFGFLDLAAQPVILTVPDSNGRYYMIEIVDFWTNAFAYAGGVETGFKGGKFALVGPGWKGRLPPDVKRIDAPTRWVLIQPRVHVTGRHDLPAAKAVLDAITVEGLAEAGGRKAPAAPALSLPRAGVQRCKAPRQRARLQGPASVLGNSRRGPDREPAA
;
A
#
# COMPACT_ATOMS: atom_id res chain seq x y z
N MET A 1 37.05 60.18 6.65
CA MET A 1 36.41 60.71 7.88
C MET A 1 35.47 59.63 8.40
N LEU A 2 35.83 58.58 9.15
CA LEU A 2 36.82 58.36 10.21
C LEU A 2 36.77 59.37 11.35
N HIS A 3 35.68 59.34 12.12
CA HIS A 3 35.58 59.63 13.55
C HIS A 3 34.08 59.76 13.86
N GLN A 4 33.54 58.87 14.70
CA GLN A 4 32.39 59.07 15.61
C GLN A 4 31.97 57.70 16.18
N ALA A 5 32.96 56.97 16.72
CA ALA A 5 32.76 55.74 17.47
C ALA A 5 33.53 55.85 18.80
N VAL A 6 33.28 56.93 19.54
CA VAL A 6 33.67 57.16 20.94
C VAL A 6 32.65 58.16 21.48
N VAL A 7 32.29 58.12 22.77
CA VAL A 7 31.35 59.03 23.47
C VAL A 7 29.89 58.57 23.60
N PHE A 8 29.64 57.25 23.70
CA PHE A 8 28.45 56.73 24.42
C PHE A 8 28.88 55.83 25.58
N ALA A 9 29.91 56.27 26.29
CA ALA A 9 30.43 55.63 27.50
C ALA A 9 30.66 56.70 28.58
N THR A 10 29.64 57.49 28.91
CA THR A 10 29.67 58.37 30.09
C THR A 10 28.27 58.82 30.47
N LEU A 11 27.45 57.91 30.99
CA LEU A 11 26.33 58.24 31.88
C LEU A 11 25.87 56.94 32.55
N ILE A 12 25.66 57.00 33.87
CA ILE A 12 25.46 55.91 34.84
C ILE A 12 26.75 55.53 35.59
N VAL A 13 27.23 56.48 36.41
CA VAL A 13 28.01 56.21 37.62
C VAL A 13 27.46 57.14 38.71
N ALA A 14 26.35 56.73 39.32
CA ALA A 14 25.89 57.17 40.64
C ALA A 14 24.78 56.20 41.06
N ASP A 15 24.84 55.72 42.31
CA ASP A 15 23.99 54.71 42.95
C ASP A 15 24.31 53.24 42.66
N LEU A 16 25.48 52.81 43.16
CA LEU A 16 25.75 51.42 43.50
C LEU A 16 25.61 51.24 45.03
N PRO A 17 24.60 50.50 45.54
CA PRO A 17 24.79 49.80 46.81
C PRO A 17 25.93 48.79 46.60
N TYR A 18 26.67 48.47 47.66
CA TYR A 18 27.73 47.46 47.67
C TYR A 18 27.23 46.13 47.07
N ALA A 19 27.39 45.98 45.75
CA ALA A 19 27.18 44.75 45.01
C ALA A 19 28.57 44.30 44.59
N GLU A 20 28.93 43.06 44.95
CA GLU A 20 30.15 42.42 44.49
C GLU A 20 30.35 42.71 43.01
N ILE A 21 31.48 43.35 42.67
CA ILE A 21 31.93 43.43 41.30
C ILE A 21 32.36 42.01 40.95
N ALA A 22 31.39 41.21 40.50
CA ALA A 22 31.64 39.93 39.87
C ALA A 22 32.76 40.17 38.86
N SER A 23 33.87 39.44 39.02
CA SER A 23 35.04 39.64 38.19
C SER A 23 34.64 39.51 36.71
N GLY A 24 35.40 40.08 35.79
CA GLY A 24 35.15 39.87 34.35
C GLY A 24 35.12 38.38 33.95
N GLN A 25 35.59 37.48 34.83
CA GLN A 25 35.48 36.03 34.68
C GLN A 25 34.11 35.50 35.11
N ASP A 26 33.53 35.97 36.22
CA ASP A 26 32.21 35.52 36.71
C ASP A 26 31.08 35.85 35.73
N VAL A 27 31.10 37.07 35.15
CA VAL A 27 30.11 37.48 34.13
C VAL A 27 30.25 36.64 32.85
N ARG A 28 31.48 36.26 32.48
CA ARG A 28 31.75 35.39 31.32
C ARG A 28 31.31 33.95 31.58
N GLU A 29 31.53 33.43 32.79
CA GLU A 29 31.09 32.10 33.18
C GLU A 29 29.56 32.01 33.21
N GLU A 30 28.87 33.02 33.74
CA GLU A 30 27.40 33.04 33.74
C GLU A 30 26.82 33.14 32.32
N ALA A 31 27.42 33.95 31.44
CA ALA A 31 27.03 34.03 30.03
C ALA A 31 27.26 32.70 29.28
N MET A 32 28.38 32.00 29.57
CA MET A 32 28.68 30.67 29.04
C MET A 32 27.70 29.61 29.54
N ARG A 33 27.32 29.64 30.82
CA ARG A 33 26.30 28.74 31.38
C ARG A 33 24.93 28.98 30.75
N LYS A 34 24.52 30.25 30.58
CA LYS A 34 23.26 30.61 29.91
C LYS A 34 23.26 30.18 28.44
N SER A 35 24.36 30.36 27.70
CA SER A 35 24.45 29.92 26.30
C SER A 35 24.45 28.39 26.17
N SER A 36 25.13 27.69 27.08
CA SER A 36 25.14 26.23 27.16
C SER A 36 23.75 25.66 27.47
N GLY A 37 23.00 26.23 28.42
CA GLY A 37 21.63 25.82 28.73
C GLY A 37 20.63 26.08 27.59
N LEU A 38 20.80 27.19 26.85
CA LEU A 38 20.03 27.47 25.64
C LEU A 38 20.33 26.46 24.52
N ALA A 39 21.60 26.10 24.32
CA ALA A 39 22.01 25.09 23.35
C ALA A 39 21.51 23.68 23.72
N GLU A 40 21.54 23.32 25.00
CA GLU A 40 21.00 22.06 25.51
C GLU A 40 19.48 21.98 25.31
N THR A 41 18.76 23.07 25.59
CA THR A 41 17.31 23.18 25.34
C THR A 41 16.99 23.09 23.85
N ALA A 42 17.79 23.72 22.98
CA ALA A 42 17.64 23.62 21.53
C ALA A 42 17.91 22.18 21.04
N SER A 43 18.92 21.49 21.59
CA SER A 43 19.23 20.08 21.28
C SER A 43 18.11 19.14 21.74
N ALA A 44 17.56 19.33 22.94
CA ALA A 44 16.44 18.56 23.46
C ALA A 44 15.17 18.75 22.61
N ARG A 45 14.86 19.99 22.24
CA ARG A 45 13.75 20.31 21.33
C ARG A 45 13.93 19.68 19.95
N ALA A 46 15.15 19.71 19.40
CA ALA A 46 15.45 19.08 18.12
C ALA A 46 15.25 17.55 18.18
N LYS A 47 15.65 16.90 19.27
CA LYS A 47 15.43 15.45 19.48
C LYS A 47 13.93 15.11 19.55
N VAL A 48 13.13 15.88 20.29
CA VAL A 48 11.68 15.68 20.37
C VAL A 48 11.01 15.89 19.01
N LEU A 49 11.38 16.96 18.29
CA LEU A 49 10.85 17.22 16.95
C LEU A 49 11.21 16.10 15.97
N LEU A 50 12.43 15.57 16.03
CA LEU A 50 12.84 14.44 15.20
C LEU A 50 12.04 13.17 15.53
N ALA A 51 11.86 12.85 16.81
CA ALA A 51 11.05 11.70 17.24
C ALA A 51 9.59 11.82 16.79
N TYR A 52 9.00 13.01 16.97
CA TYR A 52 7.64 13.29 16.52
C TYR A 52 7.51 13.18 15.00
N SER A 53 8.45 13.78 14.25
CA SER A 53 8.48 13.71 12.79
C SER A 53 8.61 12.27 12.31
N GLY A 54 9.43 11.45 12.97
CA GLY A 54 9.56 10.02 12.69
C GLY A 54 8.25 9.25 12.94
N ALA A 55 7.58 9.50 14.05
CA ALA A 55 6.29 8.85 14.36
C ALA A 55 5.19 9.25 13.37
N LEU A 56 5.13 10.53 12.98
CA LEU A 56 4.20 11.01 11.96
C LEU A 56 4.49 10.39 10.60
N ALA A 57 5.77 10.31 10.20
CA ALA A 57 6.17 9.67 8.95
C ALA A 57 5.80 8.19 8.92
N LEU A 58 6.01 7.45 10.01
CA LEU A 58 5.59 6.06 10.13
C LEU A 58 4.07 5.92 10.02
N SER A 59 3.31 6.75 10.73
CA SER A 59 1.83 6.74 10.69
C SER A 59 1.30 7.02 9.28
N ALA A 60 1.86 8.02 8.61
CA ALA A 60 1.51 8.36 7.23
C ALA A 60 1.88 7.24 6.25
N ALA A 61 3.04 6.60 6.43
CA ALA A 61 3.46 5.46 5.61
C ALA A 61 2.54 4.25 5.78
N THR A 62 2.16 3.93 7.03
CA THR A 62 1.20 2.86 7.32
C THR A 62 -0.16 3.16 6.73
N TRP A 63 -0.67 4.38 6.90
CA TRP A 63 -1.96 4.79 6.34
C TRP A 63 -1.96 4.75 4.81
N GLY A 64 -0.90 5.21 4.16
CA GLY A 64 -0.78 5.23 2.69
C GLY A 64 -0.35 3.91 2.04
N ALA A 65 0.03 2.89 2.82
CA ALA A 65 0.54 1.63 2.30
C ALA A 65 -0.40 0.91 1.30
N PRO A 66 -1.74 0.86 1.52
CA PRO A 66 -2.66 0.25 0.56
C PRO A 66 -2.61 0.91 -0.82
N LEU A 67 -2.56 2.25 -0.88
CA LEU A 67 -2.48 2.99 -2.14
C LEU A 67 -1.20 2.70 -2.91
N VAL A 68 -0.04 2.67 -2.22
CA VAL A 68 1.24 2.37 -2.85
C VAL A 68 1.25 0.93 -3.37
N THR A 69 0.67 0.01 -2.62
CA THR A 69 0.57 -1.41 -2.99
C THR A 69 -0.33 -1.60 -4.20
N MET A 70 -1.54 -1.03 -4.19
CA MET A 70 -2.47 -1.08 -5.31
C MET A 70 -1.92 -0.37 -6.55
N TYR A 71 -1.17 0.71 -6.37
CA TYR A 71 -0.48 1.39 -7.47
C TYR A 71 0.57 0.49 -8.13
N ALA A 72 1.42 -0.15 -7.33
CA ALA A 72 2.44 -1.08 -7.82
C ALA A 72 1.81 -2.32 -8.47
N LEU A 73 0.76 -2.87 -7.86
CA LEU A 73 0.03 -4.03 -8.38
C LEU A 73 -0.63 -3.70 -9.73
N ARG A 74 -1.36 -2.58 -9.85
CA ARG A 74 -1.91 -2.13 -11.14
C ARG A 74 -0.83 -1.90 -12.18
N TYR A 75 0.32 -1.33 -11.80
CA TYR A 75 1.43 -1.15 -12.73
C TYR A 75 1.94 -2.50 -13.25
N HIS A 76 2.15 -3.46 -12.36
CA HIS A 76 2.60 -4.80 -12.75
C HIS A 76 1.57 -5.53 -13.61
N ASP A 77 0.31 -5.50 -13.23
CA ASP A 77 -0.72 -6.37 -13.79
C ASP A 77 -1.49 -5.76 -14.95
N ALA A 78 -1.55 -4.43 -15.08
CA ALA A 78 -2.44 -3.78 -16.05
C ALA A 78 -1.82 -2.72 -16.96
N VAL A 79 -0.87 -1.90 -16.51
CA VAL A 79 -0.37 -0.76 -17.32
C VAL A 79 1.12 -0.79 -17.65
N GLY A 80 1.86 -1.73 -17.06
CA GLY A 80 3.27 -1.94 -17.32
C GLY A 80 3.55 -2.75 -18.59
N PRO A 81 4.82 -2.89 -18.98
CA PRO A 81 5.21 -3.57 -20.22
C PRO A 81 4.86 -5.07 -20.25
N ASN A 82 4.72 -5.70 -19.08
CA ASN A 82 4.43 -7.13 -18.93
C ASN A 82 3.07 -7.35 -18.24
N ALA A 83 2.10 -6.47 -18.50
CA ALA A 83 0.77 -6.56 -17.92
C ALA A 83 0.10 -7.89 -18.28
N LYS A 84 -0.58 -8.49 -17.29
CA LYS A 84 -1.35 -9.72 -17.45
C LYS A 84 -2.70 -9.48 -18.15
N ALA A 85 -3.30 -8.32 -17.92
CA ALA A 85 -4.53 -7.89 -18.58
C ALA A 85 -4.55 -6.36 -18.73
N ALA A 86 -4.85 -5.86 -19.93
CA ALA A 86 -5.00 -4.42 -20.13
C ALA A 86 -6.12 -3.84 -19.23
N PRO A 87 -6.12 -2.52 -18.95
CA PRO A 87 -7.21 -1.89 -18.22
C PRO A 87 -8.57 -2.19 -18.87
N ASN A 88 -9.60 -2.38 -18.05
CA ASN A 88 -10.93 -2.75 -18.50
C ASN A 88 -11.00 -4.11 -19.24
N THR A 89 -10.07 -5.03 -18.93
CA THR A 89 -10.13 -6.43 -19.36
C THR A 89 -9.89 -7.36 -18.17
N ILE A 90 -10.18 -8.65 -18.33
CA ILE A 90 -10.06 -9.66 -17.27
C ILE A 90 -9.01 -10.69 -17.68
N TRP A 91 -8.00 -10.88 -16.83
CA TRP A 91 -7.14 -12.06 -16.86
C TRP A 91 -7.86 -13.22 -16.16
N ARG A 92 -7.75 -14.43 -16.71
CA ARG A 92 -8.40 -15.64 -16.18
C ARG A 92 -7.36 -16.74 -16.01
N MET A 93 -7.42 -17.42 -14.88
CA MET A 93 -6.61 -18.61 -14.64
C MET A 93 -7.15 -19.79 -15.46
N GLU A 94 -6.27 -20.54 -16.09
CA GLU A 94 -6.66 -21.62 -16.99
C GLU A 94 -6.93 -22.96 -16.28
N ASP A 95 -6.37 -23.16 -15.08
CA ASP A 95 -6.49 -24.39 -14.28
C ASP A 95 -6.59 -24.06 -12.79
N ILE A 96 -7.01 -25.02 -11.97
CA ILE A 96 -6.98 -24.88 -10.50
C ILE A 96 -5.54 -24.85 -9.98
N SER A 97 -5.35 -24.27 -8.80
CA SER A 97 -4.02 -24.09 -8.23
C SER A 97 -3.31 -25.42 -7.93
N THR A 98 -2.11 -25.57 -8.47
CA THR A 98 -1.12 -26.60 -8.14
C THR A 98 0.09 -25.96 -7.45
N PRO A 99 1.00 -26.72 -6.80
CA PRO A 99 2.24 -26.18 -6.26
C PRO A 99 3.03 -25.37 -7.29
N GLU A 100 3.10 -25.84 -8.53
CA GLU A 100 3.80 -25.18 -9.64
C GLU A 100 3.07 -23.90 -10.07
N LEU A 101 1.75 -23.98 -10.27
CA LEU A 101 0.96 -22.83 -10.69
C LEU A 101 0.94 -21.73 -9.62
N SER A 102 0.97 -22.10 -8.33
CA SER A 102 0.98 -21.14 -7.21
C SER A 102 2.19 -20.20 -7.24
N GLN A 103 3.32 -20.62 -7.83
CA GLN A 103 4.53 -19.80 -7.94
C GLN A 103 4.42 -18.70 -8.99
N THR A 104 3.53 -18.84 -9.98
CA THR A 104 3.42 -17.94 -11.14
C THR A 104 2.07 -17.25 -11.25
N ALA A 105 1.04 -17.81 -10.61
CA ALA A 105 -0.34 -17.33 -10.65
C ALA A 105 -0.51 -15.88 -10.16
N GLY A 106 0.36 -15.41 -9.25
CA GLY A 106 0.29 -14.08 -8.65
C GLY A 106 -0.69 -13.98 -7.47
N TYR A 107 -1.11 -15.11 -6.92
CA TYR A 107 -1.91 -15.19 -5.69
C TYR A 107 -1.04 -15.68 -4.54
N VAL A 108 -1.19 -15.07 -3.37
CA VAL A 108 -0.57 -15.57 -2.14
C VAL A 108 -1.45 -16.69 -1.59
N SER A 109 -0.91 -17.92 -1.51
CA SER A 109 -1.59 -19.11 -0.98
C SER A 109 -2.97 -19.37 -1.63
N PRO A 110 -3.03 -19.64 -2.95
CA PRO A 110 -4.31 -19.79 -3.63
C PRO A 110 -5.04 -21.08 -3.26
N ASN A 111 -6.37 -21.05 -3.34
CA ASN A 111 -7.21 -22.20 -3.04
C ASN A 111 -7.13 -23.24 -4.17
N VAL A 112 -7.08 -24.52 -3.79
CA VAL A 112 -6.99 -25.66 -4.73
C VAL A 112 -8.34 -26.00 -5.42
N ASN A 113 -9.43 -25.36 -4.99
CA ASN A 113 -10.80 -25.64 -5.45
C ASN A 113 -11.50 -24.39 -6.03
N THR A 114 -10.71 -23.43 -6.53
CA THR A 114 -11.20 -22.15 -7.04
C THR A 114 -10.47 -21.77 -8.32
N LEU A 115 -11.23 -21.41 -9.34
CA LEU A 115 -10.71 -20.68 -10.49
C LEU A 115 -10.75 -19.18 -10.20
N TYR A 116 -9.63 -18.52 -10.45
CA TYR A 116 -9.49 -17.09 -10.22
C TYR A 116 -9.42 -16.32 -11.53
N GLY A 117 -9.94 -15.11 -11.51
CA GLY A 117 -9.61 -14.07 -12.47
C GLY A 117 -9.31 -12.76 -11.76
N PHE A 118 -8.78 -11.79 -12.49
CA PHE A 118 -8.73 -10.42 -12.00
C PHE A 118 -8.74 -9.41 -13.16
N GLY A 119 -9.10 -8.16 -12.85
CA GLY A 119 -9.01 -7.06 -13.80
C GLY A 119 -8.97 -5.71 -13.09
N PHE A 120 -8.10 -4.81 -13.54
CA PHE A 120 -8.11 -3.42 -13.10
C PHE A 120 -9.00 -2.60 -14.03
N LEU A 121 -10.00 -1.92 -13.46
CA LEU A 121 -10.94 -1.11 -14.21
C LEU A 121 -10.69 0.38 -13.97
N ASP A 122 -10.63 1.16 -15.05
CA ASP A 122 -10.50 2.62 -15.02
C ASP A 122 -11.86 3.28 -15.25
N LEU A 123 -12.39 3.90 -14.19
CA LEU A 123 -13.72 4.50 -14.19
C LEU A 123 -13.70 6.01 -14.48
N ALA A 124 -12.55 6.59 -14.86
CA ALA A 124 -12.47 8.04 -15.06
C ALA A 124 -13.19 8.56 -16.30
N ALA A 125 -13.17 7.80 -17.39
CA ALA A 125 -13.80 8.24 -18.64
C ALA A 125 -15.32 8.06 -18.56
N GLN A 126 -15.74 6.91 -18.01
CA GLN A 126 -17.12 6.45 -17.95
C GLN A 126 -17.24 5.27 -16.98
N PRO A 127 -18.47 4.91 -16.58
CA PRO A 127 -18.74 3.64 -15.89
C PRO A 127 -18.33 2.44 -16.75
N VAL A 128 -17.96 1.37 -16.07
CA VAL A 128 -17.72 0.06 -16.69
C VAL A 128 -18.88 -0.86 -16.30
N ILE A 129 -19.47 -1.51 -17.30
CA ILE A 129 -20.51 -2.51 -17.15
C ILE A 129 -19.85 -3.86 -16.91
N LEU A 130 -20.10 -4.43 -15.74
CA LEU A 130 -19.77 -5.79 -15.37
C LEU A 130 -21.00 -6.67 -15.62
N THR A 131 -20.89 -7.62 -16.55
CA THR A 131 -21.94 -8.62 -16.81
C THR A 131 -21.55 -9.94 -16.17
N VAL A 132 -22.49 -10.53 -15.44
CA VAL A 132 -22.28 -11.79 -14.71
C VAL A 132 -23.35 -12.82 -15.12
N PRO A 133 -23.01 -14.10 -15.29
CA PRO A 133 -23.92 -15.10 -15.83
C PRO A 133 -24.87 -15.69 -14.77
N ASP A 134 -25.97 -16.33 -15.21
CA ASP A 134 -26.65 -17.33 -14.38
C ASP A 134 -25.72 -18.54 -14.25
N SER A 135 -25.30 -18.87 -13.04
CA SER A 135 -24.38 -19.99 -12.79
C SER A 135 -25.08 -21.32 -12.59
N ASN A 136 -26.41 -21.36 -12.71
CA ASN A 136 -27.25 -22.54 -12.48
C ASN A 136 -27.00 -23.19 -11.11
N GLY A 137 -26.81 -22.35 -10.08
CA GLY A 137 -26.58 -22.79 -8.71
C GLY A 137 -25.12 -23.06 -8.35
N ARG A 138 -24.16 -22.95 -9.28
CA ARG A 138 -22.74 -23.00 -8.94
C ARG A 138 -22.35 -21.77 -8.12
N TYR A 139 -21.60 -21.98 -7.04
CA TYR A 139 -21.03 -20.90 -6.27
C TYR A 139 -19.96 -20.14 -7.07
N TYR A 140 -20.16 -18.84 -7.24
CA TYR A 140 -19.15 -17.90 -7.69
C TYR A 140 -19.38 -16.53 -7.04
N MET A 141 -18.33 -15.72 -7.01
CA MET A 141 -18.41 -14.31 -6.62
C MET A 141 -17.45 -13.49 -7.46
N ILE A 142 -17.68 -12.19 -7.54
CA ILE A 142 -16.73 -11.21 -8.04
C ILE A 142 -16.58 -10.18 -6.93
N GLU A 143 -15.43 -10.21 -6.26
CA GLU A 143 -15.08 -9.20 -5.28
C GLU A 143 -14.64 -7.92 -5.99
N ILE A 144 -15.14 -6.76 -5.53
CA ILE A 144 -14.82 -5.46 -6.10
C ILE A 144 -14.11 -4.63 -5.02
N VAL A 145 -12.86 -4.28 -5.30
CA VAL A 145 -11.93 -3.68 -4.35
C VAL A 145 -11.53 -2.28 -4.80
N ASP A 146 -11.60 -1.31 -3.90
CA ASP A 146 -11.13 0.04 -4.16
C ASP A 146 -9.58 0.14 -4.04
N PHE A 147 -9.02 1.31 -4.35
CA PHE A 147 -7.56 1.51 -4.25
C PHE A 147 -7.04 1.56 -2.81
N TRP A 148 -7.92 1.61 -1.82
CA TRP A 148 -7.61 1.48 -0.40
C TRP A 148 -7.67 0.03 0.08
N THR A 149 -7.82 -0.94 -0.82
CA THR A 149 -7.94 -2.38 -0.55
C THR A 149 -9.23 -2.79 0.17
N ASN A 150 -10.24 -1.91 0.22
CA ASN A 150 -11.54 -2.26 0.78
C ASN A 150 -12.37 -3.01 -0.25
N ALA A 151 -12.86 -4.21 0.10
CA ALA A 151 -13.89 -4.91 -0.66
C ALA A 151 -15.25 -4.25 -0.37
N PHE A 152 -15.65 -3.30 -1.21
CA PHE A 152 -16.80 -2.44 -0.95
C PHE A 152 -18.10 -2.95 -1.61
N ALA A 153 -18.00 -3.91 -2.52
CA ALA A 153 -19.15 -4.52 -3.18
C ALA A 153 -18.81 -5.93 -3.72
N TYR A 154 -19.84 -6.75 -3.87
CA TYR A 154 -19.75 -8.03 -4.56
C TYR A 154 -20.80 -8.13 -5.67
N ALA A 155 -20.45 -8.83 -6.75
CA ALA A 155 -21.40 -9.28 -7.76
C ALA A 155 -21.40 -10.82 -7.82
N GLY A 156 -22.58 -11.42 -7.91
CA GLY A 156 -22.77 -12.84 -7.67
C GLY A 156 -22.77 -13.20 -6.18
N GLY A 157 -22.80 -14.49 -5.89
CA GLY A 157 -22.68 -14.99 -4.52
C GLY A 157 -23.91 -14.72 -3.65
N VAL A 158 -23.67 -14.62 -2.34
CA VAL A 158 -24.72 -14.44 -1.32
C VAL A 158 -25.41 -13.08 -1.46
N GLU A 159 -24.68 -12.04 -1.87
CA GLU A 159 -25.18 -10.66 -1.89
C GLU A 159 -26.20 -10.40 -3.01
N THR A 160 -25.95 -10.93 -4.22
CA THR A 160 -26.80 -10.67 -5.39
C THR A 160 -27.44 -11.93 -5.97
N GLY A 161 -27.20 -13.09 -5.36
CA GLY A 161 -27.63 -14.39 -5.87
C GLY A 161 -26.86 -14.84 -7.12
N PHE A 162 -27.37 -15.91 -7.73
CA PHE A 162 -26.69 -16.64 -8.81
C PHE A 162 -27.37 -16.50 -10.17
N LYS A 163 -28.38 -15.64 -10.30
CA LYS A 163 -29.20 -15.48 -11.52
C LYS A 163 -28.58 -14.61 -12.61
N GLY A 164 -27.35 -14.15 -12.41
CA GLY A 164 -26.71 -13.24 -13.34
C GLY A 164 -27.20 -11.80 -13.20
N GLY A 165 -26.74 -10.94 -14.10
CA GLY A 165 -27.16 -9.55 -14.18
C GLY A 165 -26.07 -8.63 -14.71
N LYS A 166 -26.40 -7.35 -14.79
CA LYS A 166 -25.47 -6.28 -15.19
C LYS A 166 -25.30 -5.27 -14.08
N PHE A 167 -24.07 -4.87 -13.84
CA PHE A 167 -23.69 -3.91 -12.82
C PHE A 167 -22.87 -2.79 -13.45
N ALA A 168 -23.23 -1.53 -13.21
CA ALA A 168 -22.41 -0.39 -13.60
C ALA A 168 -21.52 0.01 -12.43
N LEU A 169 -20.21 -0.19 -12.58
CA LEU A 169 -19.21 0.34 -11.67
C LEU A 169 -18.97 1.81 -12.03
N VAL A 170 -19.38 2.72 -11.15
CA VAL A 170 -19.41 4.16 -11.42
C VAL A 170 -18.31 4.86 -10.63
N GLY A 171 -17.41 5.53 -11.33
CA GLY A 171 -16.33 6.30 -10.71
C GLY A 171 -16.83 7.57 -10.00
N PRO A 172 -16.03 8.11 -9.06
CA PRO A 172 -16.37 9.34 -8.35
C PRO A 172 -16.68 10.50 -9.28
N GLY A 173 -17.77 11.23 -8.97
CA GLY A 173 -18.15 12.45 -9.69
C GLY A 173 -18.86 12.23 -11.04
N TRP A 174 -18.96 10.98 -11.53
CA TRP A 174 -19.66 10.73 -12.79
C TRP A 174 -21.13 11.14 -12.74
N LYS A 175 -21.60 11.80 -13.80
CA LYS A 175 -22.99 12.22 -14.01
C LYS A 175 -23.48 11.66 -15.32
N GLY A 176 -24.67 11.05 -15.30
CA GLY A 176 -25.29 10.49 -16.49
C GLY A 176 -26.41 9.54 -16.11
N ARG A 177 -27.04 8.95 -17.14
CA ARG A 177 -28.07 7.93 -16.98
C ARG A 177 -27.49 6.56 -17.32
N LEU A 178 -27.86 5.57 -16.51
CA LEU A 178 -27.56 4.16 -16.78
C LEU A 178 -28.76 3.51 -17.50
N PRO A 179 -28.55 2.43 -18.25
CA PRO A 179 -29.64 1.62 -18.78
C PRO A 179 -30.52 1.07 -17.64
N PRO A 180 -31.83 0.86 -17.88
CA PRO A 180 -32.78 0.46 -16.83
C PRO A 180 -32.54 -0.93 -16.25
N ASP A 181 -31.86 -1.83 -16.97
CA ASP A 181 -31.53 -3.20 -16.58
C ASP A 181 -30.18 -3.34 -15.85
N VAL A 182 -29.55 -2.21 -15.48
CA VAL A 182 -28.19 -2.20 -14.91
C VAL A 182 -28.19 -1.67 -13.47
N LYS A 183 -27.73 -2.49 -12.53
CA LYS A 183 -27.59 -2.09 -11.13
C LYS A 183 -26.37 -1.19 -10.94
N ARG A 184 -26.56 -0.01 -10.35
CA ARG A 184 -25.47 0.93 -10.05
C ARG A 184 -24.66 0.47 -8.84
N ILE A 185 -23.34 0.56 -8.92
CA ILE A 185 -22.38 0.41 -7.82
C ILE A 185 -21.44 1.62 -7.87
N ASP A 186 -21.48 2.48 -6.85
CA ASP A 186 -20.61 3.66 -6.77
C ASP A 186 -19.25 3.27 -6.15
N ALA A 187 -18.18 3.46 -6.93
CA ALA A 187 -16.82 3.17 -6.51
C ALA A 187 -16.23 4.35 -5.71
N PRO A 188 -15.58 4.08 -4.55
CA PRO A 188 -14.91 5.11 -3.76
C PRO A 188 -13.71 5.76 -4.48
N THR A 189 -13.12 5.05 -5.44
CA THR A 189 -11.91 5.47 -6.17
C THR A 189 -12.09 5.34 -7.68
N ARG A 190 -11.31 6.12 -8.45
CA ARG A 190 -11.27 6.05 -9.93
C ARG A 190 -10.99 4.64 -10.44
N TRP A 191 -10.01 3.99 -9.84
CA TRP A 191 -9.62 2.64 -10.21
C TRP A 191 -10.18 1.66 -9.21
N VAL A 192 -10.60 0.50 -9.70
CA VAL A 192 -11.02 -0.64 -8.89
C VAL A 192 -10.37 -1.91 -9.42
N LEU A 193 -10.16 -2.88 -8.53
CA LEU A 193 -9.77 -4.23 -8.87
C LEU A 193 -11.00 -5.12 -8.74
N ILE A 194 -11.31 -5.89 -9.79
CA ILE A 194 -12.30 -6.96 -9.72
C ILE A 194 -11.59 -8.30 -9.63
N GLN A 195 -12.13 -9.21 -8.82
CA GLN A 195 -11.57 -10.55 -8.62
C GLN A 195 -12.68 -11.61 -8.71
N PRO A 196 -12.98 -12.10 -9.92
CA PRO A 196 -13.81 -13.28 -10.10
C PRO A 196 -13.22 -14.52 -9.40
N ARG A 197 -14.06 -15.25 -8.66
CA ARG A 197 -13.75 -16.52 -8.00
C ARG A 197 -14.88 -17.49 -8.29
N VAL A 198 -14.57 -18.61 -8.93
CA VAL A 198 -15.54 -19.66 -9.28
C VAL A 198 -15.18 -20.94 -8.56
N HIS A 199 -16.12 -21.52 -7.82
CA HIS A 199 -15.88 -22.78 -7.13
C HIS A 199 -15.79 -23.95 -8.11
N VAL A 200 -14.87 -24.87 -7.82
CA VAL A 200 -14.62 -26.10 -8.57
C VAL A 200 -14.74 -27.28 -7.61
N THR A 201 -15.63 -28.22 -7.88
CA THR A 201 -15.83 -29.41 -7.02
C THR A 201 -14.80 -30.50 -7.28
N GLY A 202 -14.12 -30.46 -8.44
CA GLY A 202 -13.01 -31.35 -8.79
C GLY A 202 -12.58 -31.21 -10.25
N ARG A 203 -11.61 -32.01 -10.70
CA ARG A 203 -11.08 -31.92 -12.08
C ARG A 203 -12.14 -32.12 -13.18
N HIS A 204 -13.13 -32.99 -12.95
CA HIS A 204 -14.22 -33.24 -13.91
C HIS A 204 -15.12 -31.99 -14.12
N ASP A 205 -15.15 -31.11 -13.13
CA ASP A 205 -16.01 -29.93 -13.05
C ASP A 205 -15.35 -28.67 -13.65
N LEU A 206 -14.04 -28.73 -13.88
CA LEU A 206 -13.24 -27.62 -14.39
C LEU A 206 -13.81 -26.99 -15.67
N PRO A 207 -14.24 -27.75 -16.70
CA PRO A 207 -14.80 -27.14 -17.91
C PRO A 207 -16.05 -26.29 -17.64
N ALA A 208 -16.93 -26.75 -16.75
CA ALA A 208 -18.14 -26.03 -16.39
C ALA A 208 -17.83 -24.78 -15.54
N ALA A 209 -16.82 -24.84 -14.68
CA ALA A 209 -16.35 -23.67 -13.93
C ALA A 209 -15.70 -22.62 -14.85
N LYS A 210 -14.91 -23.05 -15.85
CA LYS A 210 -14.32 -22.16 -16.86
C LYS A 210 -15.40 -21.46 -17.67
N ALA A 211 -16.45 -22.17 -18.09
CA ALA A 211 -17.58 -21.56 -18.81
C ALA A 211 -18.26 -20.42 -18.00
N VAL A 212 -18.39 -20.58 -16.68
CA VAL A 212 -18.90 -19.50 -15.81
C VAL A 212 -17.93 -18.32 -15.74
N LEU A 213 -16.62 -18.58 -15.58
CA LEU A 213 -15.60 -17.53 -15.53
C LEU A 213 -15.47 -16.77 -16.86
N ASP A 214 -15.59 -17.46 -17.98
CA ASP A 214 -15.49 -16.89 -19.34
C ASP A 214 -16.71 -16.02 -19.66
N ALA A 215 -17.88 -16.37 -19.14
CA ALA A 215 -19.11 -15.60 -19.30
C ALA A 215 -19.17 -14.32 -18.45
N ILE A 216 -18.22 -14.10 -17.53
CA ILE A 216 -18.08 -12.82 -16.82
C ILE A 216 -17.35 -11.85 -17.75
N THR A 217 -17.99 -10.74 -18.10
CA THR A 217 -17.43 -9.74 -19.04
C THR A 217 -17.44 -8.34 -18.47
N VAL A 218 -16.55 -7.50 -18.99
CA VAL A 218 -16.49 -6.07 -18.71
C VAL A 218 -16.47 -5.29 -20.01
N GLU A 219 -17.24 -4.21 -20.06
CA GLU A 219 -17.29 -3.30 -21.21
C GLU A 219 -17.57 -1.87 -20.75
N GLY A 220 -17.11 -0.86 -21.49
CA GLY A 220 -17.43 0.53 -21.18
C GLY A 220 -18.91 0.86 -21.42
N LEU A 221 -19.47 1.81 -20.66
CA LEU A 221 -20.87 2.21 -20.81
C LEU A 221 -21.25 2.67 -22.22
N ALA A 222 -20.36 3.36 -22.93
CA ALA A 222 -20.59 3.77 -24.31
C ALA A 222 -20.70 2.55 -25.23
N GLU A 223 -19.77 1.61 -25.11
CA GLU A 223 -19.65 0.40 -25.91
C GLU A 223 -20.83 -0.54 -25.68
N ALA A 224 -21.27 -0.70 -24.42
CA ALA A 224 -22.49 -1.43 -24.07
C ALA A 224 -23.75 -0.87 -24.76
N GLY A 225 -23.72 0.43 -25.12
CA GLY A 225 -24.76 1.10 -25.89
C GLY A 225 -24.43 1.28 -27.37
N GLY A 226 -23.44 0.56 -27.91
CA GLY A 226 -23.04 0.63 -29.32
C GLY A 226 -22.34 1.92 -29.74
N ARG A 227 -21.81 2.71 -28.79
CA ARG A 227 -21.12 3.98 -29.02
C ARG A 227 -19.62 3.84 -28.80
N LYS A 228 -18.85 4.75 -29.40
CA LYS A 228 -17.39 4.80 -29.21
C LYS A 228 -17.05 5.24 -27.79
N ALA A 229 -16.05 4.57 -27.21
CA ALA A 229 -15.47 4.91 -25.91
C ALA A 229 -14.98 6.38 -25.88
N PRO A 230 -15.30 7.15 -24.83
CA PRO A 230 -14.61 8.40 -24.56
C PRO A 230 -13.14 8.14 -24.21
N ALA A 231 -12.26 9.08 -24.55
CA ALA A 231 -10.86 8.99 -24.16
C ALA A 231 -10.73 9.11 -22.63
N ALA A 232 -9.98 8.20 -22.02
CA ALA A 232 -9.69 8.29 -20.59
C ALA A 232 -8.75 9.48 -20.31
N PRO A 233 -9.02 10.28 -19.26
CA PRO A 233 -8.10 11.32 -18.84
C PRO A 233 -6.72 10.73 -18.53
N ALA A 234 -5.66 11.34 -19.07
CA ALA A 234 -4.30 10.90 -18.84
C ALA A 234 -3.97 10.90 -17.34
N LEU A 235 -3.30 9.83 -16.89
CA LEU A 235 -2.85 9.70 -15.51
C LEU A 235 -1.38 10.15 -15.45
N SER A 236 -1.11 11.35 -14.94
CA SER A 236 0.26 11.84 -14.73
C SER A 236 0.82 11.31 -13.41
N LEU A 237 1.15 10.01 -13.36
CA LEU A 237 1.80 9.41 -12.19
C LEU A 237 3.21 8.93 -12.55
N PRO A 238 4.19 9.09 -11.65
CA PRO A 238 5.54 8.57 -11.88
C PRO A 238 5.46 7.05 -12.05
N ARG A 239 6.21 6.48 -13.00
CA ARG A 239 6.28 5.02 -13.17
C ARG A 239 6.57 4.39 -11.80
N ALA A 240 5.90 3.28 -11.48
CA ALA A 240 6.16 2.54 -10.25
C ALA A 240 7.58 1.95 -10.32
N GLY A 241 8.58 2.77 -10.02
CA GLY A 241 9.94 2.34 -9.81
C GLY A 241 9.98 1.63 -8.47
N VAL A 242 9.68 0.33 -8.45
CA VAL A 242 10.05 -0.51 -7.32
C VAL A 242 11.57 -0.68 -7.37
N GLN A 243 12.30 0.37 -7.02
CA GLN A 243 13.67 0.19 -6.63
C GLN A 243 13.58 -0.53 -5.29
N ARG A 244 13.80 -1.85 -5.29
CA ARG A 244 13.97 -2.60 -4.05
C ARG A 244 15.00 -1.83 -3.23
N CYS A 245 14.56 -1.16 -2.16
CA CYS A 245 15.50 -0.68 -1.16
C CYS A 245 16.26 -1.91 -0.70
N LYS A 246 17.52 -2.05 -1.14
CA LYS A 246 18.44 -2.97 -0.51
C LYS A 246 18.57 -2.45 0.91
N ALA A 247 17.87 -3.09 1.85
CA ALA A 247 18.09 -2.83 3.26
C ALA A 247 19.61 -2.88 3.47
N PRO A 248 20.24 -1.85 4.07
CA PRO A 248 21.64 -1.97 4.43
C PRO A 248 21.75 -3.20 5.32
N ARG A 249 22.56 -4.19 4.89
CA ARG A 249 22.89 -5.33 5.73
C ARG A 249 23.65 -4.78 6.93
N GLN A 250 22.93 -4.39 7.98
CA GLN A 250 23.52 -4.22 9.29
C GLN A 250 23.97 -5.61 9.72
N ARG A 251 25.26 -5.90 9.56
CA ARG A 251 25.89 -7.01 10.26
C ARG A 251 25.78 -6.65 11.75
N ALA A 252 24.79 -7.20 12.43
CA ALA A 252 24.79 -7.22 13.88
C ALA A 252 26.07 -7.95 14.31
N ARG A 253 27.09 -7.21 14.75
CA ARG A 253 28.17 -7.80 15.56
C ARG A 253 27.53 -8.13 16.90
N LEU A 254 27.07 -9.37 17.04
CA LEU A 254 26.82 -9.96 18.34
C LEU A 254 28.18 -10.14 19.02
N GLN A 255 28.64 -9.14 19.76
CA GLN A 255 29.66 -9.30 20.78
C GLN A 255 28.94 -9.64 22.09
N GLY A 256 28.67 -10.92 22.29
CA GLY A 256 28.33 -11.46 23.60
C GLY A 256 29.61 -11.93 24.31
N PRO A 257 29.74 -11.75 25.63
CA PRO A 257 30.93 -12.20 26.37
C PRO A 257 30.99 -13.74 26.39
N ALA A 258 32.14 -14.28 26.02
CA ALA A 258 32.45 -15.69 26.18
C ALA A 258 32.75 -15.96 27.67
N SER A 259 31.92 -16.77 28.33
CA SER A 259 32.29 -17.34 29.62
C SER A 259 31.69 -18.72 29.82
N VAL A 260 32.61 -19.68 29.92
CA VAL A 260 32.62 -20.80 30.85
C VAL A 260 31.53 -21.86 30.65
N LEU A 261 31.86 -22.88 29.85
CA LEU A 261 31.46 -24.25 30.18
C LEU A 261 32.68 -25.16 30.11
N GLY A 262 32.97 -25.74 31.29
CA GLY A 262 34.11 -26.57 31.57
C GLY A 262 34.08 -27.90 30.83
N ASN A 263 35.29 -28.37 30.63
CA ASN A 263 35.69 -29.62 30.03
C ASN A 263 35.26 -30.80 30.93
N SER A 264 34.43 -31.72 30.44
CA SER A 264 34.42 -33.09 30.96
C SER A 264 34.16 -34.08 29.82
N ARG A 265 35.24 -34.70 29.35
CA ARG A 265 35.20 -35.92 28.53
C ARG A 265 35.30 -37.16 29.41
N ARG A 266 34.84 -38.28 28.82
CA ARG A 266 34.95 -39.73 29.17
C ARG A 266 33.66 -40.28 29.81
N GLY A 267 33.07 -41.38 29.37
CA GLY A 267 33.57 -42.50 28.56
C GLY A 267 32.49 -43.18 27.70
N PRO A 268 32.81 -44.33 27.08
CA PRO A 268 32.27 -44.76 25.79
C PRO A 268 31.16 -45.80 25.94
N ASP A 269 30.28 -45.92 24.94
CA ASP A 269 29.74 -47.24 24.61
C ASP A 269 29.46 -47.37 23.10
N ARG A 270 29.86 -48.52 22.60
CA ARG A 270 29.89 -48.96 21.21
C ARG A 270 28.50 -49.46 20.80
N GLU A 271 28.07 -49.12 19.60
CA GLU A 271 27.17 -49.96 18.78
C GLU A 271 27.94 -51.21 18.29
N PRO A 272 27.32 -52.35 17.90
CA PRO A 272 26.46 -52.34 16.70
C PRO A 272 25.31 -53.39 16.59
N ALA A 273 24.39 -53.09 15.67
CA ALA A 273 23.70 -53.97 14.71
C ALA A 273 22.96 -55.26 15.15
N ALA A 274 21.65 -55.26 14.92
CA ALA A 274 20.92 -56.25 14.12
C ALA A 274 19.62 -55.63 13.59
#